data_AF-A0A5N5DWG9-F1
#
_entry.id   AF-A0A5N5DWG9-F1
#
_cell.length_a   1.000
_cell.length_b   1.000
_cell.length_c   1.000
_cell.angle_alpha   90.00
_cell.angle_beta   90.00
_cell.angle_gamma   90.00
#
_symmetry.space_group_name_H-M   'P 1'
#
loop_
_entity.id
_entity.type
_entity.pdbx_description
1 polymer ?
#
loop_
_entity_poly.entity_id
_entity_poly.type
_entity_poly.pdbx_seq_one_letter_code
_entity_poly.pdbx_strand_id
1 'polypeptide(L)'
;MEYRRGSWRGSYRGRGRGRGQSSWRMDRFSNAPAFVQPRTPSPPVGKSLKELTAKDLVTSEERESNIPTINNCQFVGSYNWLGGIENPVALIPGAPPAWTPLENPKQLEEDSGVYYRDVNAARCPEHPMELAVRTFAARTTKPSTQDVDIFACGSTLGNLLRFVRKVDKPFRFTVEAVGNTVFFVRKENSPTETMEGVRGYGHTFPDAYTTWGDGTAGSQSHQRLINYDFAGLNCVVRFEGDGYLKHLDSDPKSEGDSPDVVPSTTKVDIRQGGRLVSQDAIFDLKTRSVKRMDHDILAEEIPRLWVTQIPNFVLAFHTRGTFEDIRVQNVRRDIEKWENENEDTLRQLAKLIREIAAVAKSRTDGRLEIRRKAVDVLEIREQLPHTPGVLPDDLKTWWIEGSCSDHRSSSEDELNDSGEERYFSAGSDSGYGGVSFDSDDESEKDFTACSADDCGYCGHCRY
;
A
#
# COMPACT_ATOMS: atom_id res chain seq x y z
N MET A 1 -55.26 0.38 -48.84
CA MET A 1 -55.31 1.59 -49.70
C MET A 1 -55.33 2.79 -48.77
N GLU A 2 -54.52 3.82 -48.89
CA GLU A 2 -53.51 4.16 -49.88
C GLU A 2 -52.61 5.27 -49.28
N TYR A 3 -51.32 5.12 -49.52
CA TYR A 3 -50.31 6.16 -49.36
C TYR A 3 -50.62 7.36 -50.28
N ARG A 4 -50.30 8.58 -49.84
CA ARG A 4 -49.92 9.65 -50.78
C ARG A 4 -48.64 10.35 -50.35
N ARG A 5 -47.61 10.04 -51.15
CA ARG A 5 -46.34 10.75 -51.30
C ARG A 5 -46.59 12.14 -51.90
N GLY A 6 -45.90 13.15 -51.37
CA GLY A 6 -45.66 14.42 -52.05
C GLY A 6 -44.20 14.47 -52.51
N SER A 7 -43.99 14.55 -53.82
CA SER A 7 -42.70 14.74 -54.51
C SER A 7 -42.81 15.96 -55.42
N TRP A 8 -41.93 16.94 -55.23
CA TRP A 8 -41.58 18.01 -56.19
C TRP A 8 -40.12 18.41 -55.88
N ARG A 9 -39.12 17.96 -56.65
CA ARG A 9 -38.55 18.49 -57.91
C ARG A 9 -37.76 19.81 -57.80
N GLY A 10 -36.49 19.74 -58.22
CA GLY A 10 -35.62 20.83 -58.69
C GLY A 10 -34.52 21.20 -57.69
N SER A 11 -33.23 21.36 -58.03
CA SER A 11 -32.50 21.40 -59.29
C SER A 11 -31.01 21.30 -58.99
N TYR A 12 -30.26 20.55 -59.80
CA TYR A 12 -28.79 20.50 -59.81
C TYR A 12 -28.21 21.78 -60.44
N ARG A 13 -27.27 22.45 -59.76
CA ARG A 13 -26.11 23.12 -60.39
C ARG A 13 -24.91 23.04 -59.46
N GLY A 14 -23.78 22.58 -60.00
CA GLY A 14 -22.56 22.31 -59.25
C GLY A 14 -21.51 23.42 -59.29
N ARG A 15 -20.47 23.15 -58.48
CA ARG A 15 -19.06 23.58 -58.49
C ARG A 15 -18.71 25.06 -58.26
N GLY A 16 -17.87 25.25 -57.22
CA GLY A 16 -16.92 26.36 -57.14
C GLY A 16 -16.25 26.47 -55.76
N ARG A 17 -14.98 26.05 -55.65
CA ARG A 17 -14.13 26.29 -54.48
C ARG A 17 -13.80 27.79 -54.36
N GLY A 18 -13.78 28.32 -53.14
CA GLY A 18 -13.23 29.64 -52.83
C GLY A 18 -12.84 29.74 -51.35
N ARG A 19 -11.54 29.88 -51.08
CA ARG A 19 -10.97 30.24 -49.77
C ARG A 19 -11.34 31.68 -49.42
N GLY A 20 -11.65 31.94 -48.15
CA GLY A 20 -11.79 33.29 -47.59
C GLY A 20 -11.77 33.26 -46.06
N GLN A 21 -10.68 33.78 -45.50
CA GLN A 21 -10.44 34.03 -44.08
C GLN A 21 -11.42 35.05 -43.48
N SER A 22 -11.89 34.79 -42.26
CA SER A 22 -11.84 35.67 -41.07
C SER A 22 -12.97 35.27 -40.10
N SER A 23 -12.95 35.49 -38.80
CA SER A 23 -11.90 35.49 -37.77
C SER A 23 -12.63 35.65 -36.43
N TRP A 24 -12.09 35.05 -35.36
CA TRP A 24 -12.33 35.34 -33.93
C TRP A 24 -13.70 35.01 -33.31
N ARG A 25 -13.71 33.97 -32.46
CA ARG A 25 -13.67 34.14 -30.99
C ARG A 25 -13.24 32.81 -30.34
N MET A 26 -11.97 32.78 -29.92
CA MET A 26 -11.46 31.80 -28.97
C MET A 26 -11.99 32.17 -27.58
N ASP A 27 -12.73 31.26 -26.96
CA ASP A 27 -12.90 31.28 -25.52
C ASP A 27 -11.55 30.94 -24.88
N ARG A 28 -11.06 31.90 -24.10
CA ARG A 28 -9.84 31.80 -23.31
C ARG A 28 -10.05 30.75 -22.23
N PHE A 29 -9.65 29.51 -22.50
CA PHE A 29 -9.20 28.64 -21.44
C PHE A 29 -7.97 29.31 -20.81
N SER A 30 -8.07 29.59 -19.52
CA SER A 30 -6.99 30.07 -18.69
C SER A 30 -5.82 29.09 -18.76
N ASN A 31 -4.83 29.38 -19.60
CA ASN A 31 -3.48 28.85 -19.51
C ASN A 31 -2.84 29.44 -18.25
N ALA A 32 -3.23 28.96 -17.07
CA ALA A 32 -2.35 29.03 -15.92
C ALA A 32 -1.21 28.03 -16.19
N PRO A 33 0.07 28.44 -16.15
CA PRO A 33 1.15 27.48 -16.22
C PRO A 33 0.98 26.52 -15.04
N ALA A 34 0.80 25.23 -15.32
CA ALA A 34 0.98 24.21 -14.31
C ALA A 34 2.36 24.46 -13.71
N PHE A 35 2.44 24.70 -12.40
CA PHE A 35 3.70 24.76 -11.69
C PHE A 35 4.28 23.34 -11.74
N VAL A 36 5.01 23.03 -12.82
CA VAL A 36 5.76 21.78 -12.93
C VAL A 36 6.94 21.96 -11.98
N GLN A 37 6.81 21.44 -10.76
CA GLN A 37 7.98 21.34 -9.91
C GLN A 37 9.03 20.50 -10.67
N PRO A 38 10.30 20.93 -10.67
CA PRO A 38 11.36 20.15 -11.32
C PRO A 38 11.40 18.76 -10.71
N ARG A 39 11.42 17.73 -11.57
CA ARG A 39 11.61 16.34 -11.13
C ARG A 39 12.82 16.28 -10.23
N THR A 40 12.63 15.79 -9.00
CA THR A 40 13.76 15.51 -8.13
C THR A 40 14.57 14.40 -8.78
N PRO A 41 15.84 14.63 -9.16
CA PRO A 41 16.65 13.60 -9.79
C PRO A 41 16.79 12.42 -8.83
N SER A 42 16.80 11.20 -9.35
CA SER A 42 16.98 10.03 -8.50
C SER A 42 18.34 10.10 -7.80
N PRO A 43 18.37 10.03 -6.45
CA PRO A 43 19.62 9.94 -5.70
C PRO A 43 20.54 8.83 -6.21
N PRO A 44 21.87 9.01 -6.06
CA PRO A 44 22.84 7.98 -6.41
C PRO A 44 22.57 6.66 -5.66
N VAL A 45 23.11 5.57 -6.20
CA VAL A 45 22.98 4.22 -5.65
C VAL A 45 24.36 3.68 -5.26
N GLY A 46 24.43 2.93 -4.17
CA GLY A 46 25.68 2.27 -3.75
C GLY A 46 26.05 1.09 -4.66
N LYS A 47 27.14 0.37 -4.35
CA LYS A 47 27.62 -0.76 -5.15
C LYS A 47 26.62 -1.92 -5.16
N SER A 48 26.48 -2.63 -6.29
CA SER A 48 25.65 -3.84 -6.35
C SER A 48 26.34 -4.99 -5.59
N LEU A 49 25.60 -5.64 -4.70
CA LEU A 49 26.05 -6.78 -3.89
C LEU A 49 25.56 -8.10 -4.48
N LYS A 50 24.31 -8.15 -4.91
CA LYS A 50 23.66 -9.34 -5.47
C LYS A 50 22.60 -8.90 -6.48
N GLU A 51 22.48 -9.62 -7.58
CA GLU A 51 21.32 -9.54 -8.47
C GLU A 51 20.48 -10.80 -8.27
N LEU A 52 19.16 -10.61 -8.18
CA LEU A 52 18.17 -11.68 -8.08
C LEU A 52 17.25 -11.59 -9.29
N THR A 53 17.06 -12.73 -9.93
CA THR A 53 16.14 -12.90 -11.06
C THR A 53 14.94 -13.74 -10.65
N ALA A 54 13.89 -13.72 -11.48
CA ALA A 54 12.75 -14.63 -11.28
C ALA A 54 13.17 -16.11 -11.24
N LYS A 55 14.25 -16.49 -11.95
CA LYS A 55 14.78 -17.87 -11.94
C LYS A 55 15.40 -18.25 -10.60
N ASP A 56 16.05 -17.29 -9.93
CA ASP A 56 16.62 -17.50 -8.59
C ASP A 56 15.52 -17.70 -7.54
N LEU A 57 14.30 -17.23 -7.82
CA LEU A 57 13.16 -17.33 -6.92
C LEU A 57 12.30 -18.58 -7.15
N VAL A 58 12.52 -19.33 -8.23
CA VAL A 58 11.84 -20.61 -8.43
C VAL A 58 12.23 -21.54 -7.27
N THR A 59 11.23 -22.02 -6.54
CA THR A 59 11.43 -23.02 -5.48
C THR A 59 11.56 -24.40 -6.09
N SER A 60 12.58 -25.16 -5.69
CA SER A 60 12.61 -26.61 -5.93
C SER A 60 11.39 -27.25 -5.26
N GLU A 61 10.98 -28.44 -5.73
CA GLU A 61 9.92 -29.25 -5.12
C GLU A 61 10.22 -29.68 -3.66
N GLU A 62 11.35 -29.25 -3.11
CA GLU A 62 11.62 -29.35 -1.67
C GLU A 62 10.54 -28.54 -0.97
N ARG A 63 9.58 -29.29 -0.41
CA ARG A 63 8.49 -28.83 0.43
C ARG A 63 9.05 -27.99 1.56
N GLU A 64 9.24 -26.69 1.32
CA GLU A 64 9.23 -25.72 2.40
C GLU A 64 7.90 -25.97 3.12
N SER A 65 8.00 -26.40 4.37
CA SER A 65 6.86 -26.71 5.23
C SER A 65 5.91 -25.51 5.43
N ASN A 66 6.36 -24.33 5.03
CA ASN A 66 5.67 -23.08 5.26
C ASN A 66 4.74 -22.79 4.08
N ILE A 67 3.45 -22.89 4.36
CA ILE A 67 2.37 -22.54 3.43
C ILE A 67 2.40 -21.01 3.22
N PRO A 68 2.44 -20.51 1.97
CA PRO A 68 2.62 -19.08 1.69
C PRO A 68 1.30 -18.29 1.79
N THR A 69 0.59 -18.47 2.90
CA THR A 69 -0.67 -17.79 3.24
C THR A 69 -0.46 -16.82 4.39
N ILE A 70 -1.26 -15.75 4.45
CA ILE A 70 -1.34 -14.87 5.61
C ILE A 70 -2.31 -15.43 6.64
N ASN A 71 -1.85 -15.60 7.88
CA ASN A 71 -2.67 -16.04 9.00
C ASN A 71 -2.44 -15.16 10.23
N ASN A 72 -3.27 -15.34 11.27
CA ASN A 72 -3.12 -14.70 12.57
C ASN A 72 -3.02 -13.16 12.52
N CYS A 73 -3.78 -12.52 11.61
CA CYS A 73 -3.76 -11.07 11.48
C CYS A 73 -4.36 -10.38 12.72
N GLN A 74 -3.54 -9.61 13.42
CA GLN A 74 -3.90 -8.84 14.61
C GLN A 74 -3.61 -7.35 14.42
N PHE A 75 -4.47 -6.50 14.96
CA PHE A 75 -4.22 -5.06 15.00
C PHE A 75 -3.22 -4.75 16.13
N VAL A 76 -2.11 -4.07 15.83
CA VAL A 76 -1.03 -3.79 16.79
C VAL A 76 -0.72 -2.31 17.00
N GLY A 77 -1.57 -1.42 16.48
CA GLY A 77 -1.50 0.01 16.80
C GLY A 77 -1.89 0.90 15.64
N SER A 78 -2.12 2.17 15.93
CA SER A 78 -2.47 3.17 14.93
C SER A 78 -2.06 4.57 15.37
N TYR A 79 -1.86 5.45 14.41
CA TYR A 79 -1.62 6.86 14.66
C TYR A 79 -2.19 7.75 13.56
N ASN A 80 -2.51 8.99 13.90
CA ASN A 80 -2.84 10.01 12.90
C ASN A 80 -1.75 11.06 12.81
N TRP A 81 -1.58 11.62 11.62
CA TRP A 81 -0.78 12.82 11.43
C TRP A 81 -1.67 14.07 11.41
N LEU A 82 -1.31 15.06 12.22
CA LEU A 82 -1.88 16.39 12.25
C LEU A 82 -0.76 17.42 12.04
N GLY A 83 -1.15 18.67 11.77
CA GLY A 83 -0.19 19.77 11.59
C GLY A 83 0.60 19.70 10.28
N GLY A 84 1.39 20.74 10.05
CA GLY A 84 2.29 20.83 8.90
C GLY A 84 3.57 20.01 9.07
N ILE A 85 4.38 19.92 8.03
CA ILE A 85 5.67 19.20 8.06
C ILE A 85 6.71 19.85 9.00
N GLU A 86 6.59 21.15 9.28
CA GLU A 86 7.51 21.89 10.16
C GLU A 86 7.24 21.64 11.65
N ASN A 87 5.97 21.37 12.00
CA ASN A 87 5.53 21.13 13.37
C ASN A 87 4.59 19.92 13.38
N PRO A 88 5.13 18.71 13.16
CA PRO A 88 4.31 17.52 13.04
C PRO A 88 3.73 17.12 14.40
N VAL A 89 2.43 16.85 14.43
CA VAL A 89 1.72 16.34 15.60
C VAL A 89 1.22 14.93 15.29
N ALA A 90 1.42 14.00 16.21
CA ALA A 90 0.93 12.65 16.12
C ALA A 90 -0.11 12.35 17.19
N LEU A 91 -1.22 11.70 16.82
CA LEU A 91 -2.17 11.17 17.79
C LEU A 91 -1.96 9.67 17.95
N ILE A 92 -1.73 9.22 19.18
CA ILE A 92 -1.55 7.80 19.54
C ILE A 92 -2.45 7.46 20.75
N PRO A 93 -3.36 6.47 20.64
CA PRO A 93 -3.77 5.82 19.40
C PRO A 93 -4.42 6.84 18.45
N GLY A 94 -4.33 6.56 17.15
CA GLY A 94 -5.10 7.25 16.12
C GLY A 94 -6.40 6.51 15.79
N ALA A 95 -7.37 7.19 15.18
CA ALA A 95 -8.57 6.60 14.57
C ALA A 95 -8.73 7.07 13.12
N PRO A 96 -9.16 6.19 12.19
CA PRO A 96 -9.51 6.59 10.82
C PRO A 96 -10.81 7.41 10.80
N PRO A 97 -11.10 8.14 9.71
CA PRO A 97 -12.36 8.84 9.58
C PRO A 97 -13.49 7.81 9.33
N ALA A 98 -14.68 8.10 9.85
CA ALA A 98 -15.83 7.23 9.69
C ALA A 98 -16.48 7.44 8.33
N TRP A 99 -16.95 6.37 7.69
CA TRP A 99 -17.78 6.46 6.49
C TRP A 99 -19.07 7.25 6.79
N THR A 100 -19.25 8.37 6.10
CA THR A 100 -20.39 9.29 6.24
C THR A 100 -20.79 9.79 4.86
N PRO A 101 -21.42 8.93 4.05
CA PRO A 101 -21.76 9.29 2.68
C PRO A 101 -22.77 10.43 2.65
N LEU A 102 -22.70 11.25 1.61
CA LEU A 102 -23.67 12.31 1.39
C LEU A 102 -25.06 11.72 1.09
N GLU A 103 -26.11 12.33 1.64
CA GLU A 103 -27.50 11.94 1.35
C GLU A 103 -27.85 12.13 -0.13
N ASN A 104 -27.32 13.19 -0.73
CA ASN A 104 -27.53 13.53 -2.14
C ASN A 104 -26.18 13.77 -2.82
N PRO A 105 -25.92 13.18 -4.00
CA PRO A 105 -24.71 13.44 -4.76
C PRO A 105 -24.53 14.93 -5.04
N LYS A 106 -23.34 15.44 -4.72
CA LYS A 106 -22.90 16.79 -5.07
C LYS A 106 -21.69 16.67 -5.99
N GLN A 107 -21.58 17.59 -6.95
CA GLN A 107 -20.36 17.73 -7.74
C GLN A 107 -19.23 18.25 -6.85
N LEU A 108 -18.16 17.47 -6.73
CA LEU A 108 -16.95 17.84 -6.00
C LEU A 108 -15.99 18.61 -6.90
N GLU A 109 -15.16 19.45 -6.27
CA GLU A 109 -14.01 20.08 -6.92
C GLU A 109 -12.90 19.05 -7.16
N GLU A 110 -12.13 19.23 -8.22
CA GLU A 110 -10.99 18.37 -8.51
C GLU A 110 -9.85 18.60 -7.50
N ASP A 111 -9.10 17.54 -7.21
CA ASP A 111 -7.94 17.61 -6.33
C ASP A 111 -6.93 18.66 -6.82
N SER A 112 -6.58 19.59 -5.94
CA SER A 112 -5.68 20.73 -6.27
C SER A 112 -4.63 20.99 -5.18
N GLY A 113 -4.56 20.13 -4.16
CA GLY A 113 -3.62 20.22 -3.05
C GLY A 113 -2.20 19.73 -3.38
N VAL A 114 -1.31 19.93 -2.41
CA VAL A 114 0.03 19.35 -2.41
C VAL A 114 -0.03 18.02 -1.65
N TYR A 115 0.14 16.92 -2.38
CA TYR A 115 0.07 15.57 -1.82
C TYR A 115 1.44 14.92 -1.86
N TYR A 116 1.95 14.54 -0.70
CA TYR A 116 3.24 13.87 -0.58
C TYR A 116 3.11 12.39 -0.93
N ARG A 117 4.13 11.85 -1.62
CA ARG A 117 4.19 10.41 -1.91
C ARG A 117 4.29 9.59 -0.63
N ASP A 118 5.00 10.09 0.37
CA ASP A 118 5.12 9.47 1.71
C ASP A 118 4.94 10.53 2.80
N VAL A 119 3.74 10.55 3.39
CA VAL A 119 3.37 11.48 4.47
C VAL A 119 4.20 11.31 5.74
N ASN A 120 4.79 10.12 5.95
CA ASN A 120 5.64 9.84 7.11
C ASN A 120 7.05 10.38 6.87
N ALA A 121 7.62 10.15 5.68
CA ALA A 121 8.93 10.72 5.33
C ALA A 121 8.87 12.26 5.26
N ALA A 122 7.75 12.84 4.81
CA ALA A 122 7.59 14.29 4.77
C ALA A 122 7.66 14.95 6.16
N ARG A 123 7.28 14.23 7.23
CA ARG A 123 7.25 14.71 8.62
C ARG A 123 8.43 14.26 9.46
N CYS A 124 8.93 13.05 9.20
CA CYS A 124 10.08 12.46 9.85
C CYS A 124 11.09 11.99 8.78
N PRO A 125 11.78 12.92 8.10
CA PRO A 125 12.62 12.61 6.95
C PRO A 125 13.82 11.72 7.28
N GLU A 126 14.38 11.87 8.48
CA GLU A 126 15.52 11.06 8.93
C GLU A 126 15.09 9.63 9.30
N HIS A 127 13.92 9.46 9.92
CA HIS A 127 13.45 8.16 10.40
C HIS A 127 11.95 7.97 10.12
N PRO A 128 11.55 7.67 8.87
CA PRO A 128 10.14 7.54 8.50
C PRO A 128 9.37 6.43 9.24
N MET A 129 10.09 5.51 9.90
CA MET A 129 9.52 4.41 10.70
C MET A 129 9.44 4.70 12.19
N GLU A 130 10.04 5.79 12.66
CA GLU A 130 10.14 6.15 14.10
C GLU A 130 8.77 6.15 14.78
N LEU A 131 7.78 6.84 14.18
CA LEU A 131 6.45 6.92 14.79
C LEU A 131 5.72 5.57 14.78
N ALA A 132 5.96 4.73 13.77
CA ALA A 132 5.37 3.40 13.70
C ALA A 132 5.90 2.51 14.84
N VAL A 133 7.20 2.54 15.09
CA VAL A 133 7.83 1.78 16.18
C VAL A 133 7.39 2.29 17.56
N ARG A 134 7.24 3.61 17.74
CA ARG A 134 6.68 4.14 18.99
C ARG A 134 5.23 3.76 19.22
N THR A 135 4.43 3.76 18.15
CA THR A 135 3.04 3.34 18.21
C THR A 135 2.94 1.86 18.58
N PHE A 136 3.82 1.03 17.97
CA PHE A 136 3.97 -0.37 18.37
C PHE A 136 4.36 -0.47 19.85
N ALA A 137 5.39 0.26 20.30
CA ALA A 137 5.84 0.26 21.69
C ALA A 137 4.75 0.64 22.69
N ALA A 138 3.85 1.56 22.34
CA ALA A 138 2.79 2.03 23.22
C ALA A 138 1.61 1.05 23.40
N ARG A 139 1.57 -0.06 22.66
CA ARG A 139 0.47 -1.03 22.78
C ARG A 139 0.81 -2.11 23.80
N THR A 140 -0.12 -2.43 24.71
CA THR A 140 0.10 -3.53 25.66
C THR A 140 -0.06 -4.90 24.98
N THR A 141 -1.09 -5.04 24.15
CA THR A 141 -1.38 -6.25 23.35
C THR A 141 -0.58 -6.28 22.05
N LYS A 142 0.71 -6.59 22.13
CA LYS A 142 1.63 -6.69 20.97
C LYS A 142 2.53 -7.93 21.05
N PRO A 143 3.04 -8.45 19.92
CA PRO A 143 4.10 -9.47 19.95
C PRO A 143 5.38 -8.90 20.57
N SER A 144 6.24 -9.79 21.08
CA SER A 144 7.59 -9.40 21.50
C SER A 144 8.36 -8.83 20.32
N THR A 145 9.23 -7.85 20.54
CA THR A 145 10.12 -7.34 19.48
C THR A 145 11.05 -8.43 18.96
N GLN A 146 11.31 -9.49 19.75
CA GLN A 146 12.11 -10.66 19.38
C GLN A 146 11.46 -11.52 18.31
N ASP A 147 10.13 -11.62 18.38
CA ASP A 147 9.35 -12.50 17.53
C ASP A 147 9.13 -11.88 16.15
N VAL A 148 9.32 -10.56 16.00
CA VAL A 148 9.11 -9.86 14.73
C VAL A 148 10.30 -10.09 13.78
N ASP A 149 10.07 -10.83 12.70
CA ASP A 149 11.07 -11.04 11.65
C ASP A 149 11.18 -9.85 10.71
N ILE A 150 10.03 -9.29 10.29
CA ILE A 150 9.95 -8.24 9.28
C ILE A 150 9.09 -7.09 9.79
N PHE A 151 9.62 -5.87 9.72
CA PHE A 151 8.84 -4.65 9.97
C PHE A 151 8.84 -3.77 8.71
N ALA A 152 7.69 -3.65 8.04
CA ALA A 152 7.63 -3.06 6.71
C ALA A 152 6.48 -2.07 6.54
N CYS A 153 6.55 -1.30 5.44
CA CYS A 153 5.39 -0.59 4.91
C CYS A 153 4.62 -1.52 3.96
N GLY A 154 3.29 -1.40 3.90
CA GLY A 154 2.50 -2.09 2.87
C GLY A 154 2.95 -1.74 1.44
N SER A 155 3.51 -0.54 1.25
CA SER A 155 4.09 -0.14 -0.04
C SER A 155 5.36 -0.91 -0.42
N THR A 156 6.24 -1.23 0.54
CA THR A 156 7.50 -1.93 0.25
C THR A 156 7.25 -3.41 -0.02
N LEU A 157 6.38 -4.05 0.78
CA LEU A 157 5.91 -5.41 0.49
C LEU A 157 5.13 -5.48 -0.82
N GLY A 158 4.25 -4.50 -1.08
CA GLY A 158 3.52 -4.41 -2.35
C GLY A 158 4.44 -4.22 -3.56
N ASN A 159 5.61 -3.58 -3.41
CA ASN A 159 6.60 -3.48 -4.48
C ASN A 159 7.30 -4.82 -4.75
N LEU A 160 7.68 -5.57 -3.71
CA LEU A 160 8.21 -6.91 -3.86
C LEU A 160 7.19 -7.86 -4.49
N LEU A 161 5.91 -7.77 -4.09
CA LEU A 161 4.83 -8.54 -4.70
C LEU A 161 4.64 -8.20 -6.18
N ARG A 162 4.71 -6.92 -6.56
CA ARG A 162 4.70 -6.51 -7.98
C ARG A 162 5.87 -7.09 -8.76
N PHE A 163 7.05 -7.17 -8.14
CA PHE A 163 8.24 -7.74 -8.78
C PHE A 163 8.05 -9.22 -9.11
N VAL A 164 7.63 -10.05 -8.14
CA VAL A 164 7.40 -11.49 -8.40
C VAL A 164 6.24 -11.74 -9.36
N ARG A 165 5.26 -10.83 -9.40
CA ARG A 165 4.18 -10.81 -10.41
C ARG A 165 4.58 -10.22 -11.77
N LYS A 166 5.85 -9.83 -11.94
CA LYS A 166 6.41 -9.24 -13.18
C LYS A 166 5.69 -7.97 -13.66
N VAL A 167 5.02 -7.24 -12.75
CA VAL A 167 4.33 -5.99 -13.08
C VAL A 167 5.37 -4.89 -13.26
N ASP A 168 5.60 -4.39 -14.47
CA ASP A 168 6.68 -3.40 -14.74
C ASP A 168 6.44 -2.04 -14.09
N LYS A 169 7.09 -1.84 -12.94
CA LYS A 169 7.05 -0.61 -12.15
C LYS A 169 8.37 -0.47 -11.38
N PRO A 170 9.13 0.62 -11.59
CA PRO A 170 10.35 0.85 -10.84
C PRO A 170 10.03 1.12 -9.38
N PHE A 171 10.91 0.64 -8.51
CA PHE A 171 10.88 0.98 -7.10
C PHE A 171 12.27 0.89 -6.50
N ARG A 172 12.42 1.56 -5.38
CA ARG A 172 13.56 1.42 -4.49
C ARG A 172 13.11 1.62 -3.04
N PHE A 173 13.82 0.98 -2.12
CA PHE A 173 13.60 1.16 -0.69
C PHE A 173 14.86 0.74 0.06
N THR A 174 14.99 1.17 1.31
CA THR A 174 16.13 0.83 2.16
C THR A 174 15.77 -0.26 3.15
N VAL A 175 16.76 -1.04 3.54
CA VAL A 175 16.63 -2.12 4.51
C VAL A 175 17.66 -1.94 5.60
N GLU A 176 17.28 -2.14 6.85
CA GLU A 176 18.21 -2.21 7.98
C GLU A 176 17.81 -3.35 8.94
N ALA A 177 18.76 -4.19 9.30
CA ALA A 177 18.61 -5.18 10.38
C ALA A 177 18.85 -4.53 11.74
N VAL A 178 17.92 -4.71 12.68
CA VAL A 178 18.02 -4.24 14.07
C VAL A 178 17.61 -5.39 14.98
N GLY A 179 18.58 -5.98 15.69
CA GLY A 179 18.36 -7.25 16.39
C GLY A 179 18.04 -8.37 15.41
N ASN A 180 16.98 -9.15 15.69
CA ASN A 180 16.49 -10.18 14.77
C ASN A 180 15.57 -9.63 13.66
N THR A 181 15.06 -8.40 13.82
CA THR A 181 14.09 -7.82 12.89
C THR A 181 14.78 -7.15 11.70
N VAL A 182 14.21 -7.33 10.50
CA VAL A 182 14.63 -6.61 9.30
C VAL A 182 13.57 -5.58 8.92
N PHE A 183 13.97 -4.31 8.89
CA PHE A 183 13.06 -3.22 8.59
C PHE A 183 13.10 -2.85 7.10
N PHE A 184 11.93 -2.73 6.46
CA PHE A 184 11.81 -2.26 5.07
C PHE A 184 11.22 -0.85 5.04
N VAL A 185 12.06 0.13 4.71
CA VAL A 185 11.73 1.56 4.76
C VAL A 185 11.58 2.12 3.36
N ARG A 186 10.42 2.70 3.08
CA ARG A 186 10.16 3.38 1.81
C ARG A 186 11.18 4.50 1.57
N LYS A 187 11.66 4.62 0.33
CA LYS A 187 12.61 5.66 -0.09
C LYS A 187 12.21 6.30 -1.41
N GLU A 188 11.59 7.46 -1.33
CA GLU A 188 11.33 8.34 -2.47
C GLU A 188 12.59 9.15 -2.85
N ASN A 189 12.55 9.93 -3.93
CA ASN A 189 13.70 10.77 -4.35
C ASN A 189 13.97 11.90 -3.36
N SER A 190 12.90 12.43 -2.76
CA SER A 190 12.93 13.39 -1.65
C SER A 190 11.91 12.96 -0.59
N PRO A 191 12.17 13.21 0.70
CA PRO A 191 11.15 13.03 1.75
C PRO A 191 9.87 13.84 1.50
N THR A 192 10.00 14.97 0.80
CA THR A 192 8.88 15.85 0.42
C THR A 192 8.47 15.69 -1.03
N GLU A 193 8.84 14.57 -1.68
CA GLU A 193 8.40 14.31 -3.06
C GLU A 193 6.87 14.29 -3.15
N THR A 194 6.34 15.07 -4.09
CA THR A 194 4.91 15.23 -4.29
C THR A 194 4.40 14.38 -5.45
N MET A 195 3.10 14.14 -5.48
CA MET A 195 2.43 13.54 -6.62
C MET A 195 2.31 14.59 -7.74
N GLU A 196 2.98 14.37 -8.86
CA GLU A 196 2.90 15.27 -10.02
C GLU A 196 1.56 15.14 -10.75
N GLY A 197 0.98 16.28 -11.15
CA GLY A 197 -0.21 16.30 -12.01
C GLY A 197 -1.43 15.62 -11.40
N VAL A 198 -1.62 15.76 -10.08
CA VAL A 198 -2.81 15.24 -9.39
C VAL A 198 -4.06 15.76 -10.09
N ARG A 199 -4.90 14.81 -10.48
CA ARG A 199 -6.16 15.00 -11.18
C ARG A 199 -7.14 13.96 -10.66
N GLY A 200 -8.41 14.26 -10.80
CA GLY A 200 -9.49 13.46 -10.24
C GLY A 200 -9.80 13.86 -8.80
N TYR A 201 -10.30 12.89 -8.05
CA TYR A 201 -11.02 13.12 -6.80
C TYR A 201 -10.56 12.11 -5.74
N GLY A 202 -9.28 11.76 -5.74
CA GLY A 202 -8.70 10.77 -4.85
C GLY A 202 -8.59 11.26 -3.41
N HIS A 203 -8.59 12.57 -3.19
CA HIS A 203 -8.52 13.18 -1.86
C HIS A 203 -9.81 13.90 -1.47
N THR A 204 -10.35 14.70 -2.39
CA THR A 204 -11.61 15.44 -2.18
C THR A 204 -12.82 14.55 -1.94
N PHE A 205 -12.87 13.34 -2.53
CA PHE A 205 -13.95 12.40 -2.26
C PHE A 205 -13.90 11.82 -0.84
N PRO A 206 -12.78 11.23 -0.35
CA PRO A 206 -12.63 10.87 1.05
C PRO A 206 -12.99 12.01 2.01
N ASP A 207 -12.51 13.23 1.76
CA ASP A 207 -12.80 14.40 2.60
C ASP A 207 -14.30 14.72 2.70
N ALA A 208 -15.05 14.49 1.62
CA ALA A 208 -16.49 14.76 1.56
C ALA A 208 -17.37 13.61 2.04
N TYR A 209 -16.89 12.36 1.97
CA TYR A 209 -17.66 11.14 2.26
C TYR A 209 -17.22 10.43 3.54
N THR A 210 -16.27 11.01 4.27
CA THR A 210 -15.84 10.53 5.58
C THR A 210 -15.78 11.67 6.59
N THR A 211 -15.87 11.35 7.87
CA THR A 211 -15.81 12.33 8.97
C THR A 211 -14.85 11.87 10.05
N TRP A 212 -13.87 12.69 10.38
CA TRP A 212 -13.00 12.48 11.55
C TRP A 212 -13.80 12.57 12.85
N GLY A 213 -13.52 11.68 13.81
CA GLY A 213 -14.09 11.79 15.15
C GLY A 213 -13.47 12.95 15.93
N ASP A 214 -14.16 13.42 16.97
CA ASP A 214 -13.76 14.61 17.76
C ASP A 214 -12.30 14.56 18.24
N GLY A 215 -11.85 13.40 18.74
CA GLY A 215 -10.47 13.21 19.21
C GLY A 215 -9.41 13.15 18.10
N THR A 216 -9.81 13.12 16.84
CA THR A 216 -8.94 13.05 15.64
C THR A 216 -9.24 14.14 14.62
N ALA A 217 -10.04 15.14 14.99
CA ALA A 217 -10.42 16.23 14.09
C ALA A 217 -9.17 16.98 13.57
N GLY A 218 -9.16 17.27 12.27
CA GLY A 218 -8.01 17.91 11.61
C GLY A 218 -6.86 16.97 11.24
N SER A 219 -7.03 15.66 11.38
CA SER A 219 -6.09 14.66 10.85
C SER A 219 -5.98 14.77 9.33
N GLN A 220 -4.77 14.54 8.83
CA GLN A 220 -4.45 14.53 7.39
C GLN A 220 -4.22 13.13 6.85
N SER A 221 -3.91 12.16 7.72
CA SER A 221 -3.81 10.74 7.35
C SER A 221 -4.00 9.87 8.59
N HIS A 222 -4.33 8.60 8.37
CA HIS A 222 -4.44 7.59 9.40
C HIS A 222 -3.56 6.39 9.04
N GLN A 223 -2.57 6.09 9.89
CA GLN A 223 -1.67 4.96 9.72
C GLN A 223 -2.04 3.86 10.71
N ARG A 224 -2.05 2.61 10.23
CA ARG A 224 -2.31 1.41 11.01
C ARG A 224 -1.11 0.49 10.97
N LEU A 225 -0.96 -0.29 12.03
CA LEU A 225 -0.02 -1.39 12.13
C LEU A 225 -0.81 -2.66 12.38
N ILE A 226 -0.55 -3.68 11.58
CA ILE A 226 -1.03 -5.04 11.79
C ILE A 226 0.16 -5.98 11.94
N ASN A 227 -0.03 -7.06 12.69
CA ASN A 227 0.87 -8.18 12.77
C ASN A 227 0.21 -9.40 12.15
N TYR A 228 0.93 -10.17 11.34
CA TYR A 228 0.46 -11.44 10.80
C TYR A 228 1.63 -12.37 10.51
N ASP A 229 1.33 -13.66 10.37
CA ASP A 229 2.29 -14.65 9.90
C ASP A 229 2.14 -14.83 8.39
N PHE A 230 3.24 -14.71 7.64
CA PHE A 230 3.28 -15.00 6.22
C PHE A 230 4.41 -15.97 5.91
N ALA A 231 4.06 -17.15 5.40
CA ALA A 231 5.05 -18.19 5.07
C ALA A 231 6.03 -18.48 6.22
N GLY A 232 5.55 -18.45 7.48
CA GLY A 232 6.37 -18.64 8.68
C GLY A 232 7.32 -17.49 9.00
N LEU A 233 7.03 -16.27 8.51
CA LEU A 233 7.66 -15.03 8.94
C LEU A 233 6.64 -14.19 9.71
N ASN A 234 6.98 -13.77 10.93
CA ASN A 234 6.14 -12.85 11.67
C ASN A 234 6.38 -11.42 11.17
N CYS A 235 5.34 -10.82 10.58
CA CYS A 235 5.43 -9.56 9.87
C CYS A 235 4.61 -8.48 10.58
N VAL A 236 5.24 -7.34 10.90
CA VAL A 236 4.54 -6.11 11.26
C VAL A 236 4.48 -5.19 10.05
N VAL A 237 3.26 -4.83 9.63
CA VAL A 237 3.03 -4.05 8.41
C VAL A 237 2.30 -2.75 8.74
N ARG A 238 2.94 -1.63 8.41
CA ARG A 238 2.33 -0.30 8.46
C ARG A 238 1.67 0.04 7.13
N PHE A 239 0.44 0.54 7.17
CA PHE A 239 -0.25 1.07 5.99
C PHE A 239 -1.17 2.23 6.35
N GLU A 240 -1.59 2.99 5.33
CA GLU A 240 -2.62 4.02 5.47
C GLU A 240 -4.01 3.40 5.26
N GLY A 241 -4.96 3.72 6.14
CA GLY A 241 -6.36 3.31 5.99
C GLY A 241 -7.25 4.51 5.67
N ASP A 242 -8.08 4.39 4.64
CA ASP A 242 -8.90 5.50 4.14
C ASP A 242 -10.11 5.80 5.04
N GLY A 243 -10.57 4.81 5.82
CA GLY A 243 -11.66 5.00 6.76
C GLY A 243 -12.15 3.72 7.41
N TYR A 244 -13.27 3.82 8.13
CA TYR A 244 -13.97 2.65 8.67
C TYR A 244 -15.49 2.72 8.53
N LEU A 245 -16.12 1.54 8.45
CA LEU A 245 -17.57 1.36 8.41
C LEU A 245 -18.12 1.24 9.83
N LYS A 246 -18.87 2.26 10.28
CA LYS A 246 -19.40 2.34 11.67
C LYS A 246 -20.16 1.09 12.13
N HIS A 247 -20.95 0.48 11.25
CA HIS A 247 -21.78 -0.68 11.58
C HIS A 247 -20.98 -1.99 11.74
N LEU A 248 -19.74 -2.03 11.25
CA LEU A 248 -18.83 -3.18 11.41
C LEU A 248 -17.83 -2.98 12.56
N ASP A 249 -17.72 -1.74 13.03
CA ASP A 249 -16.95 -1.43 14.23
C ASP A 249 -17.77 -1.88 15.45
N SER A 250 -17.77 -3.21 15.62
CA SER A 250 -18.30 -3.88 16.79
C SER A 250 -17.48 -3.36 17.95
N ASP A 251 -18.07 -2.45 18.71
CA ASP A 251 -17.52 -1.74 19.86
C ASP A 251 -16.35 -2.53 20.48
N PRO A 252 -15.08 -2.07 20.36
CA PRO A 252 -14.00 -2.77 21.00
C PRO A 252 -14.32 -2.71 22.48
N LYS A 253 -14.58 -3.88 23.09
CA LYS A 253 -14.64 -4.01 24.55
C LYS A 253 -13.54 -3.12 25.10
N SER A 254 -13.97 -2.09 25.81
CA SER A 254 -13.16 -1.15 26.57
C SER A 254 -12.58 -1.87 27.78
N GLU A 255 -11.94 -3.02 27.55
CA GLU A 255 -11.15 -3.73 28.53
C GLU A 255 -9.70 -3.26 28.36
N GLY A 256 -9.40 -2.12 29.01
CA GLY A 256 -8.11 -1.93 29.67
C GLY A 256 -6.87 -1.54 28.86
N ASP A 257 -6.92 -1.38 27.54
CA ASP A 257 -5.71 -1.00 26.77
C ASP A 257 -5.59 0.53 26.66
N SER A 258 -5.38 1.20 27.81
CA SER A 258 -4.77 2.53 27.76
C SER A 258 -3.40 2.35 27.13
N PRO A 259 -3.00 3.17 26.14
CA PRO A 259 -1.65 3.05 25.59
C PRO A 259 -0.65 3.18 26.75
N ASP A 260 0.32 2.27 26.79
CA ASP A 260 1.50 2.44 27.62
C ASP A 260 2.15 3.80 27.31
N VAL A 261 3.00 4.27 28.23
CA VAL A 261 3.75 5.51 28.05
C VAL A 261 4.46 5.47 26.69
N VAL A 262 3.98 6.28 25.74
CA VAL A 262 4.59 6.36 24.41
C VAL A 262 6.01 6.90 24.60
N PRO A 263 7.05 6.23 24.07
CA PRO A 263 8.41 6.75 24.16
C PRO A 263 8.47 8.17 23.59
N SER A 264 8.93 9.14 24.37
CA SER A 264 8.91 10.56 23.96
C SER A 264 9.87 10.84 22.81
N THR A 265 9.65 11.95 22.09
CA THR A 265 10.60 12.49 21.11
C THR A 265 10.61 14.00 21.11
N THR A 266 11.73 14.55 20.66
CA THR A 266 11.90 16.00 20.50
C THR A 266 11.42 16.52 19.14
N LYS A 267 11.16 15.63 18.16
CA LYS A 267 10.84 16.00 16.78
C LYS A 267 9.35 16.03 16.46
N VAL A 268 8.55 15.26 17.19
CA VAL A 268 7.10 15.10 16.97
C VAL A 268 6.37 15.31 18.27
N ASP A 269 5.36 16.17 18.27
CA ASP A 269 4.47 16.32 19.42
C ASP A 269 3.46 15.16 19.44
N ILE A 270 3.65 14.23 20.37
CA ILE A 270 2.79 13.06 20.53
C ILE A 270 1.71 13.36 21.55
N ARG A 271 0.45 13.21 21.14
CA ARG A 271 -0.73 13.43 21.98
C ARG A 271 -1.64 12.21 21.95
N GLN A 272 -2.48 12.09 22.97
CA GLN A 272 -3.59 11.14 22.96
C GLN A 272 -4.81 11.79 22.31
N GLY A 273 -5.60 11.04 21.54
CA GLY A 273 -6.82 11.57 20.93
C GLY A 273 -7.73 10.54 20.29
N GLY A 274 -7.20 9.64 19.48
CA GLY A 274 -8.01 8.62 18.80
C GLY A 274 -8.47 7.48 19.70
N ARG A 275 -9.04 6.47 19.05
CA ARG A 275 -9.50 5.22 19.68
C ARG A 275 -9.15 4.03 18.81
N LEU A 276 -9.18 2.85 19.40
CA LEU A 276 -9.05 1.62 18.65
C LEU A 276 -10.30 1.43 17.77
N VAL A 277 -10.09 1.03 16.53
CA VAL A 277 -11.13 0.69 15.55
C VAL A 277 -10.83 -0.71 15.03
N SER A 278 -11.86 -1.56 15.00
CA SER A 278 -11.72 -2.96 14.57
C SER A 278 -11.10 -3.04 13.18
N GLN A 279 -10.17 -4.01 12.98
CA GLN A 279 -9.61 -4.27 11.66
C GLN A 279 -10.69 -4.70 10.65
N ASP A 280 -11.75 -5.36 11.12
CA ASP A 280 -12.88 -5.80 10.28
C ASP A 280 -13.73 -4.64 9.75
N ALA A 281 -13.63 -3.46 10.38
CA ALA A 281 -14.37 -2.28 9.98
C ALA A 281 -13.60 -1.40 8.98
N ILE A 282 -12.30 -1.61 8.81
CA ILE A 282 -11.46 -0.78 7.96
C ILE A 282 -11.83 -1.00 6.50
N PHE A 283 -11.85 0.10 5.75
CA PHE A 283 -11.98 0.05 4.30
C PHE A 283 -10.84 0.78 3.62
N ASP A 284 -10.64 0.39 2.38
CA ASP A 284 -9.86 1.10 1.39
C ASP A 284 -10.78 1.71 0.34
N LEU A 285 -10.39 2.84 -0.24
CA LEU A 285 -11.23 3.62 -1.15
C LEU A 285 -10.53 3.85 -2.49
N LYS A 286 -11.31 3.69 -3.56
CA LYS A 286 -10.90 4.12 -4.89
C LYS A 286 -11.95 4.90 -5.63
N THR A 287 -11.52 5.98 -6.26
CA THR A 287 -12.33 6.73 -7.22
C THR A 287 -11.93 6.42 -8.66
N ARG A 288 -12.93 6.32 -9.54
CA ARG A 288 -12.74 6.12 -10.98
C ARG A 288 -13.76 6.92 -11.77
N SER A 289 -13.39 7.36 -12.97
CA SER A 289 -14.38 7.88 -13.90
C SER A 289 -15.33 6.76 -14.33
N VAL A 290 -16.61 7.06 -14.54
CA VAL A 290 -17.59 6.13 -15.15
C VAL A 290 -17.09 5.50 -16.47
N LYS A 291 -16.13 6.13 -17.16
CA LYS A 291 -15.47 5.59 -18.35
C LYS A 291 -14.63 4.32 -18.08
N ARG A 292 -14.39 3.97 -16.83
CA ARG A 292 -13.64 2.78 -16.38
C ARG A 292 -14.55 1.75 -15.72
N MET A 293 -15.88 1.90 -15.82
CA MET A 293 -16.84 1.05 -15.11
C MET A 293 -16.86 -0.39 -15.61
N ASP A 294 -16.39 -0.63 -16.83
CA ASP A 294 -16.22 -1.93 -17.48
C ASP A 294 -14.90 -2.64 -17.12
N HIS A 295 -13.99 -1.98 -16.39
CA HIS A 295 -12.72 -2.55 -15.96
C HIS A 295 -12.85 -3.21 -14.58
N ASP A 296 -12.14 -4.31 -14.36
CA ASP A 296 -12.06 -4.96 -13.05
C ASP A 296 -11.07 -4.22 -12.12
N ILE A 297 -11.56 -3.13 -11.54
CA ILE A 297 -10.77 -2.29 -10.63
C ILE A 297 -10.46 -3.03 -9.32
N LEU A 298 -11.34 -3.95 -8.90
CA LEU A 298 -11.10 -4.71 -7.68
C LEU A 298 -9.88 -5.64 -7.87
N ALA A 299 -9.82 -6.41 -8.96
CA ALA A 299 -8.70 -7.30 -9.24
C ALA A 299 -7.34 -6.58 -9.29
N GLU A 300 -7.29 -5.33 -9.74
CA GLU A 300 -6.08 -4.50 -9.71
C GLU A 300 -5.62 -4.16 -8.28
N GLU A 301 -6.56 -4.03 -7.34
CA GLU A 301 -6.31 -3.57 -5.97
C GLU A 301 -6.19 -4.74 -4.96
N ILE A 302 -6.75 -5.92 -5.24
CA ILE A 302 -6.66 -7.12 -4.37
C ILE A 302 -5.24 -7.40 -3.84
N PRO A 303 -4.16 -7.37 -4.65
CA PRO A 303 -2.81 -7.62 -4.15
C PRO A 303 -2.39 -6.65 -3.03
N ARG A 304 -2.86 -5.40 -3.09
CA ARG A 304 -2.59 -4.39 -2.06
C ARG A 304 -3.44 -4.66 -0.82
N LEU A 305 -4.73 -4.99 -1.01
CA LEU A 305 -5.64 -5.33 0.08
C LEU A 305 -5.21 -6.60 0.82
N TRP A 306 -4.60 -7.56 0.12
CA TRP A 306 -3.96 -8.73 0.70
C TRP A 306 -2.77 -8.35 1.58
N VAL A 307 -1.85 -7.51 1.11
CA VAL A 307 -0.70 -7.06 1.94
C VAL A 307 -1.16 -6.35 3.22
N THR A 308 -2.21 -5.55 3.13
CA THR A 308 -2.71 -4.71 4.24
C THR A 308 -3.85 -5.34 5.03
N GLN A 309 -4.30 -6.54 4.64
CA GLN A 309 -5.43 -7.26 5.22
C GLN A 309 -6.65 -6.35 5.46
N ILE A 310 -7.00 -5.56 4.45
CA ILE A 310 -8.18 -4.66 4.50
C ILE A 310 -9.39 -5.41 3.90
N PRO A 311 -10.43 -5.70 4.70
CA PRO A 311 -11.51 -6.58 4.25
C PRO A 311 -12.64 -5.86 3.50
N ASN A 312 -12.66 -4.53 3.49
CA ASN A 312 -13.72 -3.76 2.83
C ASN A 312 -13.13 -2.82 1.77
N PHE A 313 -13.82 -2.71 0.63
CA PHE A 313 -13.41 -1.86 -0.49
C PHE A 313 -14.57 -0.95 -0.91
N VAL A 314 -14.30 0.34 -0.97
CA VAL A 314 -15.23 1.38 -1.44
C VAL A 314 -14.79 1.82 -2.83
N LEU A 315 -15.55 1.44 -3.85
CA LEU A 315 -15.32 1.87 -5.23
C LEU A 315 -16.38 2.89 -5.64
N ALA A 316 -15.94 4.12 -5.92
CA ALA A 316 -16.82 5.23 -6.24
C ALA A 316 -16.58 5.71 -7.69
N PHE A 317 -17.60 5.60 -8.53
CA PHE A 317 -17.58 6.07 -9.91
C PHE A 317 -18.13 7.48 -10.03
N HIS A 318 -17.44 8.33 -10.79
CA HIS A 318 -17.86 9.72 -11.01
C HIS A 318 -18.04 10.10 -12.48
N THR A 319 -18.99 11.00 -12.70
CA THR A 319 -19.13 11.80 -13.92
C THR A 319 -18.74 13.24 -13.60
N ARG A 320 -17.50 13.63 -13.94
CA ARG A 320 -16.97 15.00 -13.70
C ARG A 320 -17.13 15.49 -12.25
N GLY A 321 -16.87 14.62 -11.27
CA GLY A 321 -16.90 14.98 -9.84
C GLY A 321 -18.22 14.71 -9.13
N THR A 322 -19.27 14.33 -9.86
CA THR A 322 -20.51 13.84 -9.25
C THR A 322 -20.47 12.31 -9.15
N PHE A 323 -20.67 11.79 -7.95
CA PHE A 323 -20.58 10.36 -7.62
C PHE A 323 -21.97 9.77 -7.39
N GLU A 324 -22.45 9.00 -8.36
CA GLU A 324 -23.80 8.41 -8.33
C GLU A 324 -23.78 6.89 -8.10
N ASP A 325 -22.67 6.23 -8.42
CA ASP A 325 -22.46 4.79 -8.19
C ASP A 325 -21.29 4.62 -7.21
N ILE A 326 -21.64 4.33 -5.95
CA ILE A 326 -20.68 4.04 -4.88
C ILE A 326 -20.97 2.64 -4.38
N ARG A 327 -19.96 1.77 -4.50
CA ARG A 327 -20.04 0.36 -4.14
C ARG A 327 -19.22 0.14 -2.88
N VAL A 328 -19.89 -0.23 -1.80
CA VAL A 328 -19.23 -0.64 -0.54
C VAL A 328 -19.32 -2.15 -0.48
N GLN A 329 -18.16 -2.82 -0.54
CA GLN A 329 -18.09 -4.26 -0.69
C GLN A 329 -17.19 -4.87 0.39
N ASN A 330 -17.61 -5.99 0.97
CA ASN A 330 -16.70 -6.86 1.71
C ASN A 330 -16.00 -7.79 0.72
N VAL A 331 -14.68 -7.77 0.69
CA VAL A 331 -13.85 -8.42 -0.33
C VAL A 331 -12.96 -9.51 0.25
N ARG A 332 -13.25 -9.99 1.47
CA ARG A 332 -12.42 -11.01 2.14
C ARG A 332 -12.32 -12.29 1.30
N ARG A 333 -13.44 -12.74 0.73
CA ARG A 333 -13.47 -13.92 -0.15
C ARG A 333 -12.68 -13.73 -1.44
N ASP A 334 -12.67 -12.51 -1.99
CA ASP A 334 -11.88 -12.20 -3.18
C ASP A 334 -10.39 -12.22 -2.87
N ILE A 335 -9.98 -11.74 -1.69
CA ILE A 335 -8.61 -11.81 -1.19
C ILE A 335 -8.18 -13.27 -0.96
N GLU A 336 -9.00 -14.07 -0.27
CA GLU A 336 -8.74 -15.50 -0.02
C GLU A 336 -8.64 -16.28 -1.34
N LYS A 337 -9.56 -16.04 -2.28
CA LYS A 337 -9.51 -16.66 -3.60
C LYS A 337 -8.22 -16.29 -4.33
N TRP A 338 -7.87 -15.00 -4.35
CA TRP A 338 -6.65 -14.53 -5.01
C TRP A 338 -5.39 -15.12 -4.38
N GLU A 339 -5.33 -15.24 -3.04
CA GLU A 339 -4.21 -15.87 -2.35
C GLU A 339 -4.00 -17.32 -2.82
N ASN A 340 -5.08 -18.10 -2.86
CA ASN A 340 -5.04 -19.49 -3.34
C ASN A 340 -4.62 -19.59 -4.82
N GLU A 341 -5.13 -18.70 -5.68
CA GLU A 341 -4.78 -18.66 -7.11
C GLU A 341 -3.33 -18.18 -7.36
N ASN A 342 -2.68 -17.55 -6.39
CA ASN A 342 -1.33 -16.98 -6.50
C ASN A 342 -0.30 -17.69 -5.61
N GLU A 343 -0.57 -18.91 -5.13
CA GLU A 343 0.29 -19.63 -4.17
C GLU A 343 1.77 -19.66 -4.58
N ASP A 344 2.08 -20.05 -5.84
CA ASP A 344 3.46 -20.11 -6.35
C ASP A 344 4.14 -18.74 -6.35
N THR A 345 3.40 -17.69 -6.69
CA THR A 345 3.89 -16.31 -6.67
C THR A 345 4.18 -15.87 -5.23
N LEU A 346 3.33 -16.24 -4.28
CA LEU A 346 3.52 -15.93 -2.87
C LEU A 346 4.70 -16.72 -2.27
N ARG A 347 4.95 -17.94 -2.75
CA ARG A 347 6.16 -18.70 -2.40
C ARG A 347 7.44 -18.01 -2.88
N GLN A 348 7.44 -17.49 -4.11
CA GLN A 348 8.54 -16.66 -4.63
C GLN A 348 8.72 -15.38 -3.81
N LEU A 349 7.63 -14.73 -3.38
CA LEU A 349 7.68 -13.56 -2.50
C LEU A 349 8.33 -13.90 -1.15
N ALA A 350 7.93 -15.01 -0.52
CA ALA A 350 8.50 -15.46 0.74
C ALA A 350 10.01 -15.72 0.61
N LYS A 351 10.44 -16.44 -0.43
CA LYS A 351 11.85 -16.67 -0.73
C LYS A 351 12.62 -15.36 -0.92
N LEU A 352 12.07 -14.42 -1.68
CA LEU A 352 12.67 -13.10 -1.90
C LEU A 352 12.85 -12.31 -0.61
N ILE A 353 11.84 -12.30 0.28
CA ILE A 353 11.92 -11.62 1.58
C ILE A 353 13.02 -12.26 2.45
N ARG A 354 13.09 -13.60 2.50
CA ARG A 354 14.13 -14.33 3.26
C ARG A 354 15.54 -14.05 2.72
N GLU A 355 15.71 -14.01 1.40
CA GLU A 355 16.98 -13.66 0.76
C GLU A 355 17.44 -12.25 1.14
N ILE A 356 16.55 -11.25 1.05
CA ILE A 356 16.85 -9.88 1.45
C ILE A 356 17.22 -9.82 2.94
N ALA A 357 16.46 -10.49 3.79
CA ALA A 357 16.69 -10.53 5.23
C ALA A 357 18.03 -11.20 5.57
N ALA A 358 18.36 -12.32 4.92
CA ALA A 358 19.62 -13.04 5.12
C ALA A 358 20.82 -12.17 4.74
N VAL A 359 20.76 -11.48 3.58
CA VAL A 359 21.83 -10.56 3.17
C VAL A 359 21.96 -9.40 4.16
N ALA A 360 20.84 -8.81 4.63
CA ALA A 360 20.87 -7.73 5.61
C ALA A 360 21.55 -8.17 6.92
N LYS A 361 21.13 -9.31 7.48
CA LYS A 361 21.67 -9.87 8.73
C LYS A 361 23.13 -10.31 8.63
N SER A 362 23.61 -10.68 7.44
CA SER A 362 25.02 -11.08 7.22
C SER A 362 26.00 -9.91 7.22
N ARG A 363 25.51 -8.68 7.08
CA ARG A 363 26.34 -7.47 7.02
C ARG A 363 26.62 -6.91 8.40
N THR A 364 27.83 -6.36 8.56
CA THR A 364 28.24 -5.70 9.82
C THR A 364 27.46 -4.43 10.12
N ASP A 365 27.03 -3.70 9.09
CA ASP A 365 26.20 -2.49 9.24
C ASP A 365 24.69 -2.78 9.21
N GLY A 366 24.29 -4.01 8.88
CA GLY A 366 22.90 -4.42 8.73
C GLY A 366 22.14 -3.76 7.58
N ARG A 367 22.79 -2.93 6.75
CA ARG A 367 22.12 -1.95 5.86
C ARG A 367 22.22 -2.28 4.38
N LEU A 368 21.11 -2.15 3.67
CA LEU A 368 21.01 -2.36 2.23
C LEU A 368 20.12 -1.31 1.55
N GLU A 369 20.26 -1.23 0.24
CA GLU A 369 19.28 -0.63 -0.65
C GLU A 369 18.78 -1.67 -1.65
N ILE A 370 17.47 -1.77 -1.79
CA ILE A 370 16.81 -2.65 -2.77
C ILE A 370 16.32 -1.78 -3.91
N ARG A 371 16.64 -2.19 -5.14
CA ARG A 371 16.21 -1.51 -6.36
C ARG A 371 15.78 -2.51 -7.40
N ARG A 372 14.66 -2.23 -8.06
CA ARG A 372 14.33 -2.93 -9.30
C ARG A 372 15.12 -2.30 -10.46
N LYS A 373 15.87 -3.13 -11.18
CA LYS A 373 16.67 -2.72 -12.35
C LYS A 373 15.94 -2.99 -13.66
N ALA A 374 15.27 -4.13 -13.77
CA ALA A 374 14.48 -4.53 -14.94
C ALA A 374 13.21 -5.27 -14.52
N VAL A 375 12.40 -5.70 -15.49
CA VAL A 375 11.12 -6.39 -15.22
C VAL A 375 11.33 -7.59 -14.28
N ASP A 376 12.39 -8.34 -14.49
CA ASP A 376 12.71 -9.59 -13.79
C ASP A 376 14.04 -9.54 -13.02
N VAL A 377 14.69 -8.37 -12.89
CA VAL A 377 15.96 -8.20 -12.17
C VAL A 377 15.82 -7.23 -11.00
N LEU A 378 16.10 -7.73 -9.80
CA LEU A 378 16.17 -6.98 -8.55
C LEU A 378 17.62 -6.95 -8.05
N GLU A 379 18.10 -5.75 -7.75
CA GLU A 379 19.43 -5.54 -7.19
C GLU A 379 19.35 -5.32 -5.68
N ILE A 380 20.20 -6.04 -4.96
CA ILE A 380 20.55 -5.77 -3.57
C ILE A 380 21.86 -5.01 -3.59
N ARG A 381 21.89 -3.81 -3.00
CA ARG A 381 23.00 -2.86 -3.09
C ARG A 381 23.45 -2.41 -1.70
N GLU A 382 24.69 -1.95 -1.62
CA GLU A 382 25.16 -1.19 -0.47
C GLU A 382 24.35 0.10 -0.34
N GLN A 383 24.00 0.47 0.89
CA GLN A 383 23.43 1.78 1.15
C GLN A 383 24.54 2.84 1.06
N LEU A 384 24.19 4.04 0.58
CA LEU A 384 25.18 5.12 0.51
C LEU A 384 25.62 5.57 1.92
N PRO A 385 26.90 5.98 2.07
CA PRO A 385 27.39 6.59 3.30
C PRO A 385 26.50 7.77 3.73
N HIS A 386 26.37 7.97 5.04
CA HIS A 386 25.56 9.05 5.65
C HIS A 386 24.04 8.95 5.41
N THR A 387 23.54 7.85 4.84
CA THR A 387 22.09 7.60 4.87
C THR A 387 21.66 7.39 6.32
N PRO A 388 20.65 8.12 6.83
CA PRO A 388 20.12 7.89 8.16
C PRO A 388 19.69 6.44 8.36
N GLY A 389 19.83 5.94 9.60
CA GLY A 389 19.30 4.63 9.96
C GLY A 389 17.77 4.61 9.98
N VAL A 390 17.18 3.43 10.07
CA VAL A 390 15.73 3.24 10.13
C VAL A 390 15.08 3.89 11.34
N LEU A 391 15.81 3.91 12.46
CA LEU A 391 15.34 4.39 13.76
C LEU A 391 16.41 5.26 14.43
N PRO A 392 16.00 6.20 15.29
CA PRO A 392 16.87 6.80 16.31
C PRO A 392 17.55 5.76 17.20
N ASP A 393 18.70 6.09 17.77
CA ASP A 393 19.50 5.17 18.58
C ASP A 393 18.78 4.71 19.86
N ASP A 394 17.98 5.57 20.48
CA ASP A 394 17.14 5.21 21.64
C ASP A 394 16.11 4.13 21.29
N LEU A 395 15.43 4.26 20.15
CA LEU A 395 14.46 3.26 19.70
C LEU A 395 15.11 1.98 19.21
N LYS A 396 16.31 2.04 18.60
CA LYS A 396 17.08 0.83 18.28
C LYS A 396 17.46 0.07 19.53
N THR A 397 17.95 0.79 20.53
CA THR A 397 18.32 0.22 21.82
C THR A 397 17.10 -0.42 22.48
N TRP A 398 15.97 0.30 22.56
CA TRP A 398 14.71 -0.25 23.07
C TRP A 398 14.25 -1.51 22.31
N TRP A 399 14.35 -1.50 20.97
CA TRP A 399 13.95 -2.65 20.15
C TRP A 399 14.79 -3.89 20.45
N ILE A 400 16.11 -3.70 20.60
CA ILE A 400 17.08 -4.75 20.91
C ILE A 400 16.99 -5.17 22.38
N GLU A 401 16.74 -4.26 23.32
CA GLU A 401 16.65 -4.58 24.76
C GLU A 401 15.35 -5.30 25.13
N GLY A 402 14.28 -5.10 24.35
CA GLY A 402 13.15 -6.03 24.32
C GLY A 402 13.58 -7.48 24.01
N SER A 403 14.80 -7.70 23.50
CA SER A 403 15.45 -9.00 23.40
C SER A 403 15.94 -9.62 24.71
N CYS A 404 16.02 -8.84 25.79
CA CYS A 404 16.63 -9.24 27.05
C CYS A 404 15.68 -9.24 28.25
N SER A 405 14.48 -8.66 28.13
CA SER A 405 13.49 -8.63 29.22
C SER A 405 12.52 -9.82 29.14
N ASP A 406 13.04 -11.04 29.22
CA ASP A 406 12.27 -12.10 29.85
C ASP A 406 12.16 -11.72 31.32
N HIS A 407 10.98 -11.25 31.73
CA HIS A 407 10.58 -11.33 33.12
C HIS A 407 10.56 -12.82 33.49
N ARG A 408 11.72 -13.34 33.90
CA ARG A 408 11.80 -14.45 34.85
C ARG A 408 11.11 -13.96 36.12
N SER A 409 9.79 -14.04 36.16
CA SER A 409 9.08 -14.16 37.42
C SER A 409 9.52 -15.50 37.98
N SER A 410 10.54 -15.45 38.84
CA SER A 410 10.75 -16.49 39.83
C SER A 410 9.52 -16.54 40.71
N SER A 411 8.59 -17.42 40.38
CA SER A 411 7.65 -17.97 41.34
C SER A 411 7.85 -19.48 41.33
N GLU A 412 8.51 -19.94 42.38
CA GLU A 412 8.45 -21.31 42.86
C GLU A 412 6.98 -21.68 43.14
N ASP A 413 6.71 -23.00 43.08
CA ASP A 413 5.50 -23.70 43.55
C ASP A 413 4.27 -23.65 42.60
N GLU A 414 3.59 -24.73 42.19
CA GLU A 414 3.52 -26.13 42.66
C GLU A 414 3.24 -27.09 41.49
N LEU A 415 3.77 -28.31 41.62
CA LEU A 415 3.39 -29.48 40.84
C LEU A 415 1.92 -29.83 41.11
N ASN A 416 1.09 -29.95 40.07
CA ASN A 416 -0.06 -30.83 40.12
C ASN A 416 -0.26 -31.59 38.80
N ASP A 417 -0.08 -32.89 38.96
CA ASP A 417 -0.31 -33.99 38.03
C ASP A 417 -1.81 -34.16 37.76
N SER A 418 -2.19 -34.21 36.49
CA SER A 418 -3.25 -35.09 36.00
C SER A 418 -3.27 -35.07 34.47
N GLY A 419 -2.88 -36.20 33.88
CA GLY A 419 -2.91 -36.42 32.45
C GLY A 419 -4.32 -36.55 31.89
N GLU A 420 -4.43 -36.32 30.59
CA GLU A 420 -5.26 -37.15 29.72
C GLU A 420 -4.76 -37.01 28.28
N GLU A 421 -4.18 -38.09 27.77
CA GLU A 421 -3.92 -38.32 26.36
C GLU A 421 -5.24 -38.63 25.64
N ARG A 422 -5.50 -37.99 24.50
CA ARG A 422 -6.38 -38.56 23.47
C ARG A 422 -5.83 -38.38 22.06
N TYR A 423 -5.26 -39.48 21.60
CA TYR A 423 -5.20 -39.97 20.23
C TYR A 423 -6.57 -39.85 19.49
N PHE A 424 -6.60 -39.38 18.24
CA PHE A 424 -6.85 -40.21 17.03
C PHE A 424 -7.17 -39.38 15.76
N SER A 425 -6.46 -39.76 14.67
CA SER A 425 -6.84 -39.87 13.25
C SER A 425 -7.48 -38.67 12.52
N ALA A 426 -6.87 -38.09 11.49
CA ALA A 426 -6.51 -38.68 10.18
C ALA A 426 -7.73 -39.27 9.44
N GLY A 427 -8.21 -38.53 8.44
CA GLY A 427 -9.21 -38.95 7.48
C GLY A 427 -9.04 -38.15 6.19
N SER A 428 -8.15 -38.64 5.33
CA SER A 428 -8.11 -38.30 3.92
C SER A 428 -9.38 -38.80 3.23
N ASP A 429 -9.97 -38.00 2.35
CA ASP A 429 -10.48 -38.59 1.10
C ASP A 429 -10.33 -37.63 -0.08
N SER A 430 -9.82 -38.25 -1.13
CA SER A 430 -9.54 -37.77 -2.47
C SER A 430 -10.80 -37.78 -3.34
N GLY A 431 -10.95 -36.79 -4.22
CA GLY A 431 -12.04 -36.74 -5.17
C GLY A 431 -11.67 -36.02 -6.46
N TYR A 432 -11.15 -36.80 -7.39
CA TYR A 432 -10.94 -36.54 -8.82
C TYR A 432 -11.99 -35.64 -9.50
N GLY A 433 -11.55 -34.83 -10.47
CA GLY A 433 -12.49 -34.20 -11.42
C GLY A 433 -11.84 -33.19 -12.36
N GLY A 434 -10.90 -33.64 -13.19
CA GLY A 434 -10.38 -32.82 -14.29
C GLY A 434 -11.45 -32.58 -15.36
N VAL A 435 -11.51 -31.35 -15.87
CA VAL A 435 -12.05 -31.03 -17.19
C VAL A 435 -11.24 -29.90 -17.79
N SER A 436 -10.57 -30.24 -18.89
CA SER A 436 -9.93 -29.36 -19.85
C SER A 436 -10.96 -28.48 -20.54
N PHE A 437 -10.64 -27.19 -20.71
CA PHE A 437 -11.17 -26.44 -21.85
C PHE A 437 -10.11 -25.44 -22.35
N ASP A 438 -9.47 -25.82 -23.44
CA ASP A 438 -8.81 -24.91 -24.36
C ASP A 438 -9.83 -23.89 -24.89
N SER A 439 -9.47 -22.61 -24.88
CA SER A 439 -9.81 -21.74 -26.01
C SER A 439 -8.87 -20.55 -26.04
N ASP A 440 -7.98 -20.60 -27.01
CA ASP A 440 -7.30 -19.46 -27.60
C ASP A 440 -8.32 -18.37 -27.97
N ASP A 441 -7.98 -17.10 -27.76
CA ASP A 441 -7.99 -16.13 -28.85
C ASP A 441 -7.08 -14.94 -28.54
N GLU A 442 -6.20 -14.66 -29.50
CA GLU A 442 -5.23 -13.58 -29.49
C GLU A 442 -5.87 -12.26 -29.93
N SER A 443 -5.47 -11.15 -29.31
CA SER A 443 -5.26 -9.93 -30.10
C SER A 443 -4.25 -9.01 -29.43
N GLU A 444 -3.02 -9.07 -29.91
CA GLU A 444 -1.97 -8.09 -29.68
C GLU A 444 -2.39 -6.67 -30.10
N LYS A 445 -1.83 -5.69 -29.40
CA LYS A 445 -1.12 -4.57 -30.04
C LYS A 445 -0.11 -3.96 -29.07
N ASP A 446 1.10 -4.48 -29.22
CA ASP A 446 2.37 -3.93 -28.77
C ASP A 446 2.60 -2.52 -29.36
N PHE A 447 2.88 -1.57 -28.48
CA PHE A 447 3.54 -0.31 -28.83
C PHE A 447 4.53 0.02 -27.70
N THR A 448 5.68 -0.65 -27.70
CA THR A 448 7.01 -0.06 -27.90
C THR A 448 8.06 -0.84 -27.10
N ALA A 449 8.64 -1.84 -27.75
CA ALA A 449 10.02 -2.26 -27.49
C ALA A 449 10.98 -1.14 -27.94
N CYS A 450 11.82 -0.67 -27.02
CA CYS A 450 13.16 -0.17 -27.34
C CYS A 450 14.11 -0.72 -26.28
N SER A 451 14.96 -1.67 -26.70
CA SER A 451 16.09 -2.16 -25.92
C SER A 451 17.12 -1.07 -25.68
N ALA A 452 17.77 -1.14 -24.52
CA ALA A 452 18.87 -0.28 -24.11
C ALA A 452 20.05 -0.40 -25.08
N ASP A 453 20.42 0.72 -25.70
CA ASP A 453 21.78 1.29 -25.73
C ASP A 453 21.73 2.50 -26.69
N ASP A 454 22.03 3.69 -26.17
CA ASP A 454 22.12 4.98 -26.86
C ASP A 454 20.88 5.48 -27.65
N CYS A 455 20.00 6.24 -26.98
CA CYS A 455 19.04 7.10 -27.68
C CYS A 455 18.66 8.32 -26.84
N GLY A 456 19.33 9.45 -27.10
CA GLY A 456 18.80 10.76 -26.79
C GLY A 456 17.67 11.08 -27.77
N TYR A 457 16.42 11.10 -27.29
CA TYR A 457 15.27 11.46 -28.13
C TYR A 457 14.58 12.73 -27.62
N CYS A 458 14.84 13.81 -28.34
CA CYS A 458 14.18 15.10 -28.24
C CYS A 458 12.73 14.98 -28.76
N GLY A 459 11.75 15.24 -27.89
CA GLY A 459 10.34 14.97 -28.12
C GLY A 459 9.67 15.77 -29.26
N HIS A 460 9.94 15.43 -30.51
CA HIS A 460 9.16 15.83 -31.67
C HIS A 460 8.98 14.65 -32.64
N CYS A 461 7.87 13.91 -32.48
CA CYS A 461 7.23 13.26 -33.62
C CYS A 461 5.71 13.41 -33.49
N ARG A 462 5.13 14.05 -34.51
CA ARG A 462 3.70 14.08 -34.79
C ARG A 462 3.36 12.79 -35.52
N TYR A 463 2.43 12.00 -35.00
CA TYR A 463 1.24 11.50 -35.69
C TYR A 463 0.32 10.82 -34.68
#